data_AF-A0AAP0QD95-F1
#
_entry.id   AF-A0AAP0QD95-F1
#
_cell.length_a   1.000
_cell.length_b   1.000
_cell.length_c   1.000
_cell.angle_alpha   90.00
_cell.angle_beta   90.00
_cell.angle_gamma   90.00
#
_symmetry.space_group_name_H-M   'P 1'
#
loop_
_entity.id
_entity.type
_entity.pdbx_description
1 polymer ?
#
loop_
_entity_poly.entity_id
_entity_poly.type
_entity_poly.pdbx_seq_one_letter_code
_entity_poly.pdbx_strand_id
1 'polypeptide(L)'
;MLKITPLISIFVLLYYPSTVRGECTCDVEDTEQNNGEALKFKLAAIATILVAGALGVSLPLLGKKIPALRPENDVFFMVKAFAAGVILATGFVHILPEAFDSLTSPCLGENPWGNFPFTGLVAMMSAIGTLMIDSFATAYYKRQHFDKSRPQLVDVEMADDHSGHVHVHTHATHGHAHGSADSPQELALPELIRKRVVSQVLEIGIVVHSVIIGISLGASEDLDIIKPLLAALSFHQFFEGMGLGGCISQAKFKSRSMAIMATFFSLTTPVGIAIGIGISSVYEENSPTALIVEGIFNSASAGILIYMALVDLLAVDFMNPILQSNSRLQLGANASLLLGAGCMSVLAKWA
;
A
#
# COMPACT_ATOMS: atom_id res chain seq x y z
N MET A 1 24.16 21.12 13.17
CA MET A 1 24.58 21.09 11.75
C MET A 1 24.11 19.79 11.08
N LEU A 2 22.82 19.47 11.18
CA LEU A 2 22.26 18.15 10.84
C LEU A 2 20.81 18.32 10.36
N LYS A 3 20.60 19.02 9.23
CA LYS A 3 19.24 19.26 8.68
C LYS A 3 19.14 19.34 7.14
N ILE A 4 20.17 18.96 6.39
CA ILE A 4 20.15 19.14 4.91
C ILE A 4 20.16 17.80 4.16
N THR A 5 20.62 16.71 4.78
CA THR A 5 20.78 15.40 4.14
C THR A 5 19.49 14.73 3.63
N PRO A 6 18.34 14.73 4.35
CA PRO A 6 17.12 14.11 3.82
C PRO A 6 16.46 14.96 2.72
N LEU A 7 16.58 16.29 2.80
CA LEU A 7 16.08 17.21 1.77
C LEU A 7 16.88 17.10 0.48
N ILE A 8 18.21 16.92 0.57
CA ILE A 8 19.08 16.64 -0.58
C ILE A 8 18.73 15.30 -1.22
N SER A 9 18.43 14.26 -0.43
CA SER A 9 18.04 12.95 -0.97
C SER A 9 16.71 13.02 -1.73
N ILE A 10 15.73 13.80 -1.23
CA ILE A 10 14.46 14.07 -1.92
C ILE A 10 14.70 14.90 -3.18
N PHE A 11 15.56 15.92 -3.13
CA PHE A 11 15.91 16.73 -4.31
C PHE A 11 16.63 15.90 -5.38
N VAL A 12 17.54 15.00 -5.02
CA VAL A 12 18.23 14.12 -5.98
C VAL A 12 17.26 13.13 -6.62
N LEU A 13 16.29 12.58 -5.85
CA LEU A 13 15.22 11.72 -6.36
C LEU A 13 14.20 12.47 -7.24
N LEU A 14 14.00 13.78 -7.03
CA LEU A 14 13.17 14.64 -7.90
C LEU A 14 13.92 15.16 -9.14
N TYR A 15 15.25 15.30 -9.06
CA TYR A 15 16.08 15.81 -10.15
C TYR A 15 16.36 14.76 -11.22
N TYR A 16 16.54 13.49 -10.83
CA TYR A 16 16.84 12.39 -11.76
C TYR A 16 15.74 12.12 -12.81
N PRO A 17 14.43 12.12 -12.45
CA PRO A 17 13.35 12.02 -13.43
C PRO A 17 13.32 13.22 -14.39
N SER A 18 13.65 14.42 -13.90
CA SER A 18 13.66 15.65 -14.68
C SER A 18 14.71 15.67 -15.79
N THR A 19 15.75 14.84 -15.66
CA THR A 19 16.83 14.72 -16.66
C THR A 19 16.59 13.65 -17.73
N VAL A 20 15.58 12.79 -17.56
CA VAL A 20 15.19 11.80 -18.57
C VAL A 20 14.12 12.43 -19.47
N ARG A 21 14.55 13.29 -20.39
CA ARG A 21 13.71 13.68 -21.53
C ARG A 21 13.75 12.54 -22.54
N GLY A 22 12.59 11.98 -22.88
CA GLY A 22 12.41 11.30 -24.16
C GLY A 22 12.47 12.37 -25.24
N GLU A 23 13.62 12.49 -25.91
CA GLU A 23 13.68 13.21 -27.18
C GLU A 23 13.13 12.25 -28.23
N CYS A 24 11.88 12.47 -28.69
CA CYS A 24 11.34 11.77 -29.84
C CYS A 24 12.11 12.20 -31.09
N THR A 25 13.23 11.56 -31.36
CA THR A 25 13.91 11.63 -32.65
C THR A 25 13.30 10.55 -33.55
N CYS A 26 12.55 10.99 -34.56
CA CYS A 26 12.08 10.11 -35.64
C CYS A 26 13.24 9.72 -36.56
N ASP A 27 14.24 9.01 -36.04
CA ASP A 27 15.30 8.41 -36.84
C ASP A 27 15.07 6.90 -36.89
N VAL A 28 14.96 6.39 -38.12
CA VAL A 28 14.85 4.96 -38.42
C VAL A 28 16.26 4.37 -38.27
N GLU A 29 16.69 4.09 -37.05
CA GLU A 29 17.93 3.38 -36.77
C GLU A 29 17.68 1.93 -36.34
N ASP A 30 18.56 1.05 -36.80
CA ASP A 30 18.49 -0.40 -36.93
C ASP A 30 17.86 -1.19 -35.74
N THR A 31 16.92 -2.07 -36.06
CA THR A 31 16.21 -2.99 -35.14
C THR A 31 17.12 -3.90 -34.31
N GLU A 32 18.35 -4.20 -34.77
CA GLU A 32 19.31 -4.99 -33.97
C GLU A 32 20.03 -4.18 -32.90
N GLN A 33 20.24 -2.87 -33.10
CA GLN A 33 20.91 -2.00 -32.13
C GLN A 33 19.97 -1.64 -30.97
N ASN A 34 18.67 -1.50 -31.26
CA ASN A 34 17.63 -1.15 -30.29
C ASN A 34 17.39 -2.27 -29.24
N ASN A 35 17.43 -3.53 -29.64
CA ASN A 35 17.21 -4.68 -28.74
C ASN A 35 18.30 -4.80 -27.65
N GLY A 36 19.56 -4.53 -28.03
CA GLY A 36 20.68 -4.52 -27.08
C GLY A 36 20.59 -3.36 -26.08
N GLU A 37 20.06 -2.21 -26.49
CA GLU A 37 19.83 -1.06 -25.60
C GLU A 37 18.62 -1.25 -24.69
N ALA A 38 17.50 -1.76 -25.22
CA ALA A 38 16.31 -2.07 -24.43
C ALA A 38 16.64 -3.04 -23.30
N LEU A 39 17.41 -4.10 -23.59
CA LEU A 39 17.86 -5.04 -22.58
C LEU A 39 18.72 -4.39 -21.49
N LYS A 40 19.62 -3.45 -21.85
CA LYS A 40 20.41 -2.70 -20.85
C LYS A 40 19.51 -1.90 -19.92
N PHE A 41 18.49 -1.21 -20.46
CA PHE A 41 17.54 -0.45 -19.64
C PHE A 41 16.67 -1.35 -18.77
N LYS A 42 16.22 -2.52 -19.26
CA LYS A 42 15.48 -3.51 -18.46
C LYS A 42 16.32 -4.06 -17.30
N LEU A 43 17.60 -4.36 -17.54
CA LEU A 43 18.53 -4.79 -16.49
C LEU A 43 18.84 -3.66 -15.50
N ALA A 44 18.96 -2.42 -15.97
CA ALA A 44 19.07 -1.25 -15.12
C ALA A 44 17.80 -1.09 -14.24
N ALA A 45 16.62 -1.31 -14.80
CA ALA A 45 15.34 -1.27 -14.08
C ALA A 45 15.28 -2.27 -12.95
N ILE A 46 15.68 -3.52 -13.20
CA ILE A 46 15.79 -4.55 -12.15
C ILE A 46 16.66 -4.04 -11.00
N ALA A 47 17.83 -3.48 -11.28
CA ALA A 47 18.75 -3.01 -10.26
C ALA A 47 18.22 -1.77 -9.50
N THR A 48 17.73 -0.75 -10.21
CA THR A 48 17.29 0.51 -9.58
C THR A 48 16.01 0.32 -8.79
N ILE A 49 15.02 -0.42 -9.31
CA ILE A 49 13.75 -0.69 -8.62
C ILE A 49 13.98 -1.56 -7.40
N LEU A 50 14.85 -2.58 -7.48
CA LEU A 50 15.21 -3.39 -6.32
C LEU A 50 15.84 -2.54 -5.21
N VAL A 51 16.80 -1.68 -5.54
CA VAL A 51 17.47 -0.81 -4.58
C VAL A 51 16.48 0.22 -4.00
N ALA A 52 15.68 0.86 -4.85
CA ALA A 52 14.67 1.83 -4.45
C ALA A 52 13.64 1.20 -3.51
N GLY A 53 13.09 0.04 -3.88
CA GLY A 53 12.13 -0.71 -3.07
C GLY A 53 12.72 -1.15 -1.73
N ALA A 54 13.93 -1.73 -1.73
CA ALA A 54 14.61 -2.17 -0.52
C ALA A 54 14.90 -1.02 0.45
N LEU A 55 15.36 0.13 -0.06
CA LEU A 55 15.59 1.32 0.75
C LEU A 55 14.27 1.89 1.28
N GLY A 56 13.26 2.01 0.42
CA GLY A 56 11.94 2.51 0.77
C GLY A 56 11.31 1.73 1.92
N VAL A 57 11.22 0.41 1.80
CA VAL A 57 10.62 -0.44 2.84
C VAL A 57 11.46 -0.52 4.11
N SER A 58 12.79 -0.46 4.01
CA SER A 58 13.68 -0.60 5.17
C SER A 58 13.77 0.66 6.02
N LEU A 59 13.62 1.84 5.44
CA LEU A 59 13.76 3.12 6.15
C LEU A 59 12.81 3.23 7.37
N PRO A 60 11.49 3.04 7.23
CA PRO A 60 10.58 3.06 8.38
C PRO A 60 10.83 1.93 9.40
N LEU A 61 11.30 0.76 8.94
CA LEU A 61 11.62 -0.38 9.82
C LEU A 61 12.83 -0.10 10.72
N LEU A 62 13.78 0.71 10.23
CA LEU A 62 14.94 1.16 10.98
C LEU A 62 14.65 2.38 11.89
N GLY A 63 13.40 2.84 11.96
CA GLY A 63 12.98 4.02 12.72
C GLY A 63 13.27 3.98 14.23
N LYS A 64 13.48 2.79 14.81
CA LYS A 64 13.96 2.66 16.20
C LYS A 64 15.41 3.10 16.38
N LYS A 65 16.25 2.97 15.35
CA LYS A 65 17.68 3.33 15.36
C LYS A 65 17.92 4.78 14.95
N ILE A 66 17.04 5.35 14.12
CA ILE A 66 17.18 6.72 13.58
C ILE A 66 16.18 7.66 14.30
N PRO A 67 16.64 8.63 15.11
CA PRO A 67 15.76 9.53 15.87
C PRO A 67 14.76 10.34 15.02
N ALA A 68 15.13 10.65 13.77
CA ALA A 68 14.28 11.37 12.81
C ALA A 68 13.10 10.53 12.27
N LEU A 69 13.22 9.19 12.30
CA LEU A 69 12.23 8.24 11.80
C LEU A 69 11.46 7.57 12.95
N ARG A 70 11.55 8.11 14.16
CA ARG A 70 10.72 7.66 15.27
C ARG A 70 9.27 8.03 14.98
N PRO A 71 8.30 7.13 15.22
CA PRO A 71 6.88 7.38 14.96
C PRO A 71 6.31 8.64 15.65
N GLU A 72 6.96 9.11 16.72
CA GLU A 72 6.56 10.28 17.50
C GLU A 72 7.08 11.61 16.92
N ASN A 73 7.89 11.58 15.85
CA ASN A 73 8.53 12.77 15.30
C ASN A 73 7.67 13.42 14.21
N ASP A 74 7.54 14.75 14.26
CA ASP A 74 6.87 15.57 13.25
C ASP A 74 7.30 15.25 11.82
N VAL A 75 8.60 14.99 11.62
CA VAL A 75 9.16 14.65 10.30
C VAL A 75 8.62 13.31 9.79
N PHE A 76 8.40 12.34 10.68
CA PHE A 76 7.85 11.04 10.31
C PHE A 76 6.41 11.19 9.82
N PHE A 77 5.59 12.01 10.47
CA PHE A 77 4.23 12.33 10.00
C PHE A 77 4.25 12.96 8.61
N MET A 78 5.14 13.92 8.36
CA MET A 78 5.25 14.57 7.05
C MET A 78 5.68 13.60 5.94
N VAL A 79 6.68 12.75 6.21
CA VAL A 79 7.13 11.73 5.26
C VAL A 79 6.02 10.71 4.97
N LYS A 80 5.28 10.28 6.00
CA LYS A 80 4.15 9.37 5.85
C LYS A 80 3.00 10.00 5.03
N ALA A 81 2.69 11.26 5.27
CA ALA A 81 1.70 12.01 4.48
C ALA A 81 2.13 12.15 3.01
N PHE A 82 3.41 12.43 2.75
CA PHE A 82 3.96 12.43 1.39
C PHE A 82 3.80 11.07 0.70
N ALA A 83 4.21 9.98 1.37
CA ALA A 83 4.10 8.63 0.83
C ALA A 83 2.64 8.23 0.57
N ALA A 84 1.72 8.61 1.46
CA ALA A 84 0.29 8.39 1.25
C ALA A 84 -0.25 9.18 0.05
N GLY A 85 0.25 10.40 -0.19
CA GLY A 85 -0.05 11.17 -1.40
C GLY A 85 0.44 10.51 -2.68
N VAL A 86 1.67 9.96 -2.66
CA VAL A 86 2.20 9.17 -3.78
C VAL A 86 1.31 7.96 -4.05
N ILE A 87 1.01 7.13 -3.05
CA ILE A 87 0.15 5.94 -3.20
C ILE A 87 -1.24 6.31 -3.74
N LEU A 88 -1.83 7.40 -3.23
CA LEU A 88 -3.14 7.88 -3.68
C LEU A 88 -3.11 8.27 -5.15
N ALA A 89 -2.08 9.01 -5.57
CA ALA A 89 -1.89 9.41 -6.95
C ALA A 89 -1.51 8.22 -7.85
N THR A 90 -0.75 7.24 -7.36
CA THR A 90 -0.51 6.00 -8.09
C THR A 90 -1.85 5.32 -8.42
N GLY A 91 -2.72 5.15 -7.42
CA GLY A 91 -4.04 4.54 -7.62
C GLY A 91 -4.93 5.30 -8.61
N PHE A 92 -5.06 6.63 -8.46
CA PHE A 92 -5.98 7.43 -9.28
C PHE A 92 -5.44 7.88 -10.64
N VAL A 93 -4.15 8.18 -10.75
CA VAL A 93 -3.56 8.88 -11.91
C VAL A 93 -2.70 7.96 -12.76
N HIS A 94 -2.18 6.86 -12.20
CA HIS A 94 -1.34 5.91 -12.94
C HIS A 94 -2.11 4.63 -13.26
N ILE A 95 -2.49 3.86 -12.22
CA ILE A 95 -3.02 2.50 -12.39
C ILE A 95 -4.45 2.51 -12.94
N LEU A 96 -5.31 3.38 -12.40
CA LEU A 96 -6.70 3.39 -12.81
C LEU A 96 -6.87 3.79 -14.29
N PRO A 97 -6.18 4.84 -14.80
CA PRO A 97 -6.20 5.15 -16.23
C PRO A 97 -5.63 4.03 -17.11
N GLU A 98 -4.50 3.43 -16.73
CA GLU A 98 -3.91 2.29 -17.45
C GLU A 98 -4.92 1.12 -17.55
N ALA A 99 -5.65 0.85 -16.47
CA ALA A 99 -6.70 -0.15 -16.47
C ALA A 99 -7.91 0.21 -17.35
N PHE A 100 -8.18 1.50 -17.57
CA PHE A 100 -9.16 1.94 -18.57
C PHE A 100 -8.62 1.70 -19.97
N ASP A 101 -7.37 2.05 -20.24
CA ASP A 101 -6.74 1.87 -21.55
C ASP A 101 -6.70 0.39 -21.95
N SER A 102 -6.38 -0.53 -21.04
CA SER A 102 -6.40 -1.96 -21.33
C SER A 102 -7.83 -2.49 -21.58
N LEU A 103 -8.82 -2.16 -20.72
CA LEU A 103 -10.19 -2.70 -20.84
C LEU A 103 -11.06 -2.01 -21.90
N THR A 104 -10.67 -0.83 -22.37
CA THR A 104 -11.36 -0.09 -23.44
C THR A 104 -10.57 -0.06 -24.75
N SER A 105 -9.49 -0.84 -24.82
CA SER A 105 -8.67 -0.98 -26.02
C SER A 105 -9.52 -1.42 -27.23
N PRO A 106 -9.28 -0.85 -28.43
CA PRO A 106 -9.93 -1.28 -29.67
C PRO A 106 -9.69 -2.76 -30.03
N CYS A 107 -8.68 -3.39 -29.43
CA CYS A 107 -8.39 -4.81 -29.59
C CYS A 107 -9.39 -5.71 -28.85
N LEU A 108 -10.23 -5.14 -27.97
CA LEU A 108 -11.35 -5.83 -27.33
C LEU A 108 -12.64 -5.55 -28.10
N GLY A 109 -13.49 -6.57 -28.24
CA GLY A 109 -14.81 -6.40 -28.87
C GLY A 109 -15.72 -5.45 -28.07
N GLU A 110 -16.53 -4.65 -28.77
CA GLU A 110 -17.47 -3.67 -28.16
C GLU A 110 -18.37 -4.29 -27.09
N ASN A 111 -18.77 -5.55 -27.26
CA ASN A 111 -19.53 -6.32 -26.28
C ASN A 111 -18.63 -7.36 -25.59
N PRO A 112 -18.53 -7.42 -24.25
CA PRO A 112 -19.15 -6.52 -23.26
C PRO A 112 -18.29 -5.28 -22.92
N TRP A 113 -17.02 -5.25 -23.32
CA TRP A 113 -15.98 -4.38 -22.78
C TRP A 113 -16.16 -2.88 -23.09
N GLY A 114 -16.63 -2.53 -24.29
CA GLY A 114 -16.88 -1.15 -24.68
C GLY A 114 -18.18 -0.55 -24.12
N ASN A 115 -19.13 -1.40 -23.70
CA ASN A 115 -20.47 -0.97 -23.31
C ASN A 115 -20.69 -0.79 -21.81
N PHE A 116 -19.76 -1.27 -20.98
CA PHE A 116 -19.88 -1.18 -19.52
C PHE A 116 -18.53 -0.84 -18.88
N PRO A 117 -18.47 0.10 -17.91
CA PRO A 117 -17.22 0.52 -17.28
C PRO A 117 -16.72 -0.53 -16.27
N PHE A 118 -16.25 -1.68 -16.76
CA PHE A 118 -15.72 -2.77 -15.94
C PHE A 118 -14.56 -2.30 -15.06
N THR A 119 -13.71 -1.41 -15.56
CA THR A 119 -12.60 -0.82 -14.80
C THR A 119 -13.09 -0.20 -13.49
N GLY A 120 -14.06 0.72 -13.58
CA GLY A 120 -14.64 1.38 -12.42
C GLY A 120 -15.40 0.43 -11.49
N LEU A 121 -16.13 -0.55 -12.06
CA LEU A 121 -16.82 -1.56 -11.26
C LEU A 121 -15.83 -2.39 -10.43
N VAL A 122 -14.78 -2.91 -11.06
CA VAL A 122 -13.79 -3.77 -10.39
C VAL A 122 -13.03 -2.99 -9.32
N ALA A 123 -12.62 -1.75 -9.61
CA ALA A 123 -11.97 -0.89 -8.62
C ALA A 123 -12.89 -0.58 -7.42
N MET A 124 -14.18 -0.28 -7.67
CA MET A 124 -15.14 -0.07 -6.60
C MET A 124 -15.36 -1.34 -5.77
N MET A 125 -15.50 -2.49 -6.42
CA MET A 125 -15.70 -3.77 -5.73
C MET A 125 -14.48 -4.18 -4.91
N SER A 126 -13.25 -3.90 -5.37
CA SER A 126 -12.03 -4.18 -4.60
C SER A 126 -11.88 -3.23 -3.41
N ALA A 127 -12.24 -1.95 -3.54
CA ALA A 127 -12.29 -1.01 -2.43
C ALA A 127 -13.31 -1.43 -1.35
N ILE A 128 -14.52 -1.81 -1.76
CA ILE A 128 -15.56 -2.34 -0.85
C ILE A 128 -15.09 -3.66 -0.22
N GLY A 129 -14.47 -4.55 -1.00
CA GLY A 129 -13.92 -5.80 -0.50
C GLY A 129 -12.84 -5.58 0.56
N THR A 130 -11.98 -4.58 0.36
CA THR A 130 -10.93 -4.19 1.32
C THR A 130 -11.56 -3.70 2.63
N LEU A 131 -12.55 -2.80 2.55
CA LEU A 131 -13.33 -2.35 3.71
C LEU A 131 -13.99 -3.52 4.46
N MET A 132 -14.56 -4.48 3.72
CA MET A 132 -15.19 -5.67 4.30
C MET A 132 -14.14 -6.50 5.05
N ILE A 133 -12.96 -6.73 4.48
CA ILE A 133 -11.87 -7.47 5.14
C ILE A 133 -11.45 -6.77 6.43
N ASP A 134 -11.22 -5.46 6.40
CA ASP A 134 -10.85 -4.69 7.60
C ASP A 134 -11.91 -4.75 8.69
N SER A 135 -13.18 -4.57 8.30
CA SER A 135 -14.32 -4.56 9.21
C SER A 135 -14.54 -5.95 9.83
N PHE A 136 -14.56 -7.01 9.01
CA PHE A 136 -14.77 -8.37 9.49
C PHE A 136 -13.60 -8.87 10.34
N ALA A 137 -12.35 -8.59 9.95
CA ALA A 137 -11.21 -8.96 10.75
C ALA A 137 -11.31 -8.28 12.13
N THR A 138 -11.51 -6.97 12.16
CA THR A 138 -11.65 -6.21 13.41
C THR A 138 -12.80 -6.75 14.28
N ALA A 139 -13.96 -7.01 13.68
CA ALA A 139 -15.14 -7.54 14.39
C ALA A 139 -14.93 -8.96 14.93
N TYR A 140 -14.35 -9.85 14.13
CA TYR A 140 -14.07 -11.24 14.50
C TYR A 140 -13.12 -11.31 15.69
N TYR A 141 -12.02 -10.56 15.64
CA TYR A 141 -11.05 -10.53 16.72
C TYR A 141 -11.61 -9.88 17.99
N LYS A 142 -12.43 -8.82 17.85
CA LYS A 142 -13.14 -8.25 18.99
C LYS A 142 -14.02 -9.30 19.69
N ARG A 143 -14.81 -10.06 18.92
CA ARG A 143 -15.71 -11.10 19.46
C ARG A 143 -14.97 -12.25 20.16
N GLN A 144 -13.88 -12.76 19.57
CA GLN A 144 -13.09 -13.83 20.20
C GLN A 144 -12.50 -13.44 21.56
N HIS A 145 -12.18 -12.17 21.76
CA HIS A 145 -11.66 -11.70 23.03
C HIS A 145 -12.76 -11.58 24.10
N PHE A 146 -13.93 -11.05 23.76
CA PHE A 146 -15.06 -11.02 24.70
C PHE A 146 -15.50 -12.42 25.15
N ASP A 147 -15.41 -13.44 24.28
CA ASP A 147 -15.73 -14.82 24.65
C ASP A 147 -14.67 -15.46 25.57
N LYS A 148 -13.39 -15.10 25.43
CA LYS A 148 -12.30 -15.61 26.29
C LYS A 148 -12.20 -14.90 27.64
N SER A 149 -12.71 -13.68 27.76
CA SER A 149 -12.69 -12.90 29.00
C SER A 149 -13.88 -13.20 29.95
N ARG A 150 -14.79 -14.13 29.61
CA ARG A 150 -15.74 -14.67 30.58
C ARG A 150 -14.99 -15.53 31.60
N PRO A 151 -14.95 -15.19 32.90
CA PRO A 151 -14.46 -16.12 33.91
C PRO A 151 -15.36 -17.35 33.83
N GLN A 152 -14.77 -18.54 33.67
CA GLN A 152 -15.44 -19.77 34.05
C GLN A 152 -15.80 -19.60 35.53
N LEU A 153 -17.08 -19.37 35.83
CA LEU A 153 -17.66 -19.67 37.12
C LEU A 153 -17.44 -21.19 37.29
N VAL A 154 -16.35 -21.53 37.96
CA VAL A 154 -16.18 -22.85 38.54
C VAL A 154 -17.25 -22.92 39.63
N ASP A 155 -18.36 -23.57 39.32
CA ASP A 155 -19.30 -24.04 40.33
C ASP A 155 -18.53 -24.99 41.24
N VAL A 156 -18.03 -24.44 42.34
CA VAL A 156 -17.53 -25.24 43.45
C VAL A 156 -18.76 -25.70 44.21
N GLU A 157 -19.23 -26.90 43.90
CA GLU A 157 -20.06 -27.67 44.82
C GLU A 157 -19.27 -27.87 46.13
N MET A 158 -19.72 -27.23 47.20
CA MET A 158 -19.33 -27.55 48.57
C MET A 158 -20.60 -27.69 49.42
N ALA A 159 -20.69 -28.85 50.05
CA ALA A 159 -21.79 -29.33 50.84
C ALA A 159 -21.91 -28.66 52.22
N ASP A 160 -23.15 -28.72 52.73
CA ASP A 160 -23.55 -28.93 54.13
C ASP A 160 -23.67 -27.72 55.11
N ASP A 161 -24.94 -27.48 55.47
CA ASP A 161 -25.51 -27.51 56.83
C ASP A 161 -25.94 -26.23 57.63
N HIS A 162 -27.19 -26.34 58.11
CA HIS A 162 -27.99 -25.70 59.18
C HIS A 162 -28.27 -24.18 59.33
N SER A 163 -29.57 -23.88 59.11
CA SER A 163 -30.56 -23.26 60.03
C SER A 163 -30.84 -21.74 60.01
N GLY A 164 -32.15 -21.40 59.95
CA GLY A 164 -32.72 -20.13 60.42
C GLY A 164 -33.59 -19.38 59.39
N HIS A 165 -34.91 -19.57 59.44
CA HIS A 165 -35.89 -18.73 58.74
C HIS A 165 -35.78 -17.25 59.15
N VAL A 166 -35.98 -16.31 58.21
CA VAL A 166 -37.03 -15.26 58.23
C VAL A 166 -36.98 -14.43 56.91
N HIS A 167 -38.16 -14.35 56.29
CA HIS A 167 -38.73 -13.35 55.36
C HIS A 167 -37.86 -12.16 54.88
N VAL A 168 -37.90 -11.83 53.57
CA VAL A 168 -38.37 -10.54 53.02
C VAL A 168 -38.23 -10.49 51.48
N HIS A 169 -39.23 -9.84 50.88
CA HIS A 169 -39.57 -9.60 49.48
C HIS A 169 -38.48 -9.23 48.46
N THR A 170 -38.73 -9.70 47.24
CA THR A 170 -38.50 -9.10 45.91
C THR A 170 -37.99 -7.66 45.89
N HIS A 171 -36.76 -7.47 45.42
CA HIS A 171 -36.42 -6.36 44.53
C HIS A 171 -35.42 -6.84 43.49
N ALA A 172 -35.79 -6.69 42.21
CA ALA A 172 -34.87 -6.63 41.09
C ALA A 172 -33.93 -5.44 41.33
N THR A 173 -32.83 -5.67 42.03
CA THR A 173 -31.78 -4.67 42.23
C THR A 173 -30.82 -4.83 41.07
N HIS A 174 -31.00 -3.93 40.10
CA HIS A 174 -29.90 -3.29 39.39
C HIS A 174 -28.71 -4.21 39.09
N GLY A 175 -28.80 -4.94 37.98
CA GLY A 175 -27.62 -5.38 37.25
C GLY A 175 -26.88 -4.14 36.75
N HIS A 176 -26.10 -3.50 37.62
CA HIS A 176 -25.02 -2.63 37.21
C HIS A 176 -23.98 -3.52 36.57
N ALA A 177 -24.17 -3.78 35.27
CA ALA A 177 -23.07 -4.06 34.39
C ALA A 177 -22.18 -2.81 34.46
N HIS A 178 -21.24 -2.81 35.41
CA HIS A 178 -20.06 -1.99 35.30
C HIS A 178 -19.42 -2.45 33.99
N GLY A 179 -19.65 -1.67 32.93
CA GLY A 179 -18.79 -1.68 31.76
C GLY A 179 -17.40 -1.48 32.31
N SER A 180 -16.67 -2.59 32.44
CA SER A 180 -15.29 -2.60 32.83
C SER A 180 -14.62 -1.55 31.98
N ALA A 181 -14.12 -0.50 32.62
CA ALA A 181 -13.31 0.49 31.96
C ALA A 181 -12.21 -0.29 31.23
N ASP A 182 -12.30 -0.33 29.90
CA ASP A 182 -11.40 -1.10 29.05
C ASP A 182 -9.98 -0.76 29.51
N SER A 183 -9.28 -1.75 30.05
CA SER A 183 -7.90 -1.55 30.46
C SER A 183 -7.10 -1.12 29.21
N PRO A 184 -6.09 -0.23 29.31
CA PRO A 184 -5.28 0.21 28.16
C PRO A 184 -4.67 -0.98 27.36
N GLN A 185 -4.58 -2.14 28.00
CA GLN A 185 -4.06 -3.38 27.44
C GLN A 185 -5.09 -4.14 26.57
N GLU A 186 -6.40 -4.02 26.86
CA GLU A 186 -7.46 -4.69 26.09
C GLU A 186 -7.81 -3.96 24.77
N LEU A 187 -7.68 -2.62 24.72
CA LEU A 187 -7.84 -1.84 23.49
C LEU A 187 -6.66 -1.96 22.52
N ALA A 188 -5.46 -2.28 23.03
CA ALA A 188 -4.24 -2.31 22.23
C ALA A 188 -4.19 -3.50 21.24
N LEU A 189 -4.78 -4.65 21.58
CA LEU A 189 -4.69 -5.85 20.76
C LEU A 189 -5.57 -5.80 19.49
N PRO A 190 -6.85 -5.38 19.55
CA PRO A 190 -7.66 -5.14 18.34
C PRO A 190 -7.02 -4.12 17.39
N GLU A 191 -6.41 -3.07 17.92
CA GLU A 191 -5.71 -2.05 17.12
C GLU A 191 -4.45 -2.61 16.43
N LEU A 192 -3.68 -3.45 17.12
CA LEU A 192 -2.52 -4.14 16.53
C LEU A 192 -2.92 -5.13 15.44
N ILE A 193 -4.02 -5.85 15.65
CA ILE A 193 -4.58 -6.77 14.66
C ILE A 193 -5.02 -6.01 13.42
N ARG A 194 -5.75 -4.90 13.58
CA ARG A 194 -6.13 -4.03 12.45
C ARG A 194 -4.89 -3.58 11.67
N LYS A 195 -3.84 -3.08 12.36
CA LYS A 195 -2.56 -2.68 11.73
C LYS A 195 -1.91 -3.82 10.95
N ARG A 196 -2.01 -5.06 11.44
CA ARG A 196 -1.51 -6.26 10.76
C ARG A 196 -2.32 -6.58 9.50
N VAL A 197 -3.65 -6.55 9.58
CA VAL A 197 -4.54 -6.79 8.43
C VAL A 197 -4.30 -5.75 7.34
N VAL A 198 -4.34 -4.47 7.71
CA VAL A 198 -4.02 -3.34 6.83
C VAL A 198 -2.67 -3.53 6.15
N SER A 199 -1.61 -3.88 6.89
CA SER A 199 -0.29 -4.12 6.32
C SER A 199 -0.25 -5.29 5.33
N GLN A 200 -1.03 -6.35 5.56
CA GLN A 200 -1.09 -7.52 4.67
C GLN A 200 -1.92 -7.24 3.41
N VAL A 201 -3.05 -6.55 3.55
CA VAL A 201 -3.90 -6.19 2.41
C VAL A 201 -3.18 -5.21 1.49
N LEU A 202 -2.46 -4.23 2.07
CA LEU A 202 -1.60 -3.33 1.33
C LEU A 202 -0.52 -4.10 0.53
N GLU A 203 0.16 -5.03 1.19
CA GLU A 203 1.19 -5.85 0.53
C GLU A 203 0.61 -6.66 -0.63
N ILE A 204 -0.57 -7.27 -0.46
CA ILE A 204 -1.24 -8.01 -1.53
C ILE A 204 -1.60 -7.08 -2.71
N GLY A 205 -2.20 -5.92 -2.44
CA GLY A 205 -2.57 -4.96 -3.49
C GLY A 205 -1.37 -4.48 -4.31
N ILE A 206 -0.28 -4.13 -3.61
CA ILE A 206 0.98 -3.73 -4.24
C ILE A 206 1.59 -4.88 -5.05
N VAL A 207 1.66 -6.09 -4.48
CA VAL A 207 2.28 -7.25 -5.14
C VAL A 207 1.60 -7.58 -6.45
N VAL A 208 0.26 -7.61 -6.48
CA VAL A 208 -0.51 -7.92 -7.68
C VAL A 208 -0.16 -6.97 -8.82
N HIS A 209 -0.18 -5.67 -8.56
CA HIS A 209 0.14 -4.66 -9.57
C HIS A 209 1.62 -4.66 -9.97
N SER A 210 2.51 -4.82 -9.00
CA SER A 210 3.96 -4.88 -9.21
C SER A 210 4.38 -6.02 -10.15
N VAL A 211 3.68 -7.17 -10.11
CA VAL A 211 3.94 -8.27 -11.03
C VAL A 211 3.53 -7.90 -12.45
N ILE A 212 2.32 -7.34 -12.63
CA ILE A 212 1.77 -7.01 -13.95
C ILE A 212 2.64 -5.96 -14.63
N ILE A 213 2.89 -4.83 -13.98
CA ILE A 213 3.80 -3.78 -14.50
C ILE A 213 5.19 -4.34 -14.78
N GLY A 214 5.71 -5.19 -13.89
CA GLY A 214 7.02 -5.80 -14.08
C GLY A 214 7.07 -6.61 -15.38
N ILE A 215 6.06 -7.45 -15.63
CA ILE A 215 5.97 -8.26 -16.84
C ILE A 215 5.86 -7.36 -18.08
N SER A 216 4.97 -6.36 -18.07
CA SER A 216 4.78 -5.43 -19.19
C SER A 216 6.08 -4.67 -19.51
N LEU A 217 6.77 -4.10 -18.52
CA LEU A 217 8.07 -3.44 -18.73
C LEU A 217 9.15 -4.40 -19.25
N GLY A 218 9.17 -5.64 -18.73
CA GLY A 218 10.13 -6.66 -19.16
C GLY A 218 9.89 -7.11 -20.60
N ALA A 219 8.64 -7.14 -21.05
CA ALA A 219 8.26 -7.53 -22.40
C ALA A 219 8.45 -6.39 -23.41
N SER A 220 8.16 -5.14 -23.05
CA SER A 220 8.23 -3.98 -23.94
C SER A 220 9.58 -3.80 -24.63
N GLU A 221 9.62 -3.52 -25.93
CA GLU A 221 10.87 -3.25 -26.68
C GLU A 221 11.09 -1.76 -26.98
N ASP A 222 10.11 -0.92 -26.63
CA ASP A 222 10.13 0.51 -26.94
C ASP A 222 10.93 1.30 -25.90
N LEU A 223 12.05 1.90 -26.32
CA LEU A 223 12.89 2.72 -25.46
C LEU A 223 12.21 3.99 -24.96
N ASP A 224 11.27 4.54 -25.73
CA ASP A 224 10.52 5.74 -25.35
C ASP A 224 9.51 5.44 -24.24
N ILE A 225 9.12 4.17 -24.10
CA ILE A 225 8.32 3.65 -22.97
C ILE A 225 9.25 3.27 -21.81
N ILE A 226 10.30 2.46 -22.06
CA ILE A 226 11.15 1.91 -20.97
C ILE A 226 11.87 3.00 -20.16
N LYS A 227 12.41 4.05 -20.82
CA LYS A 227 13.22 5.07 -20.12
C LYS A 227 12.40 5.90 -19.12
N PRO A 228 11.22 6.45 -19.47
CA PRO A 228 10.39 7.14 -18.50
C PRO A 228 9.80 6.21 -17.45
N LEU A 229 9.33 5.02 -17.83
CA LEU A 229 8.81 4.04 -16.86
C LEU A 229 9.87 3.69 -15.82
N LEU A 230 11.13 3.45 -16.22
CA LEU A 230 12.23 3.21 -15.29
C LEU A 230 12.32 4.26 -14.17
N ALA A 231 12.27 5.54 -14.54
CA ALA A 231 12.34 6.64 -13.59
C ALA A 231 11.08 6.72 -12.71
N ALA A 232 9.90 6.59 -13.32
CA ALA A 232 8.63 6.64 -12.62
C ALA A 232 8.46 5.48 -11.63
N LEU A 233 8.73 4.24 -12.06
CA LEU A 233 8.68 3.03 -11.24
C LEU A 233 9.67 3.10 -10.09
N SER A 234 10.91 3.52 -10.34
CA SER A 234 11.91 3.64 -9.26
C SER A 234 11.47 4.67 -8.20
N PHE A 235 10.86 5.77 -8.62
CA PHE A 235 10.37 6.81 -7.70
C PHE A 235 9.19 6.31 -6.86
N HIS A 236 8.12 5.82 -7.49
CA HIS A 236 6.95 5.40 -6.72
C HIS A 236 7.23 4.15 -5.90
N GLN A 237 8.01 3.18 -6.40
CA GLN A 237 8.40 1.99 -5.62
C GLN A 237 9.10 2.37 -4.31
N PHE A 238 9.96 3.40 -4.31
CA PHE A 238 10.59 3.88 -3.09
C PHE A 238 9.55 4.39 -2.07
N PHE A 239 8.61 5.23 -2.51
CA PHE A 239 7.62 5.85 -1.62
C PHE A 239 6.49 4.89 -1.20
N GLU A 240 6.07 3.98 -2.08
CA GLU A 240 5.19 2.86 -1.75
C GLU A 240 5.85 1.94 -0.72
N GLY A 241 7.15 1.67 -0.88
CA GLY A 241 7.95 0.95 0.10
C GLY A 241 7.96 1.66 1.45
N MET A 242 8.14 2.99 1.47
CA MET A 242 8.06 3.75 2.72
C MET A 242 6.66 3.70 3.37
N GLY A 243 5.59 3.75 2.58
CA GLY A 243 4.23 3.57 3.07
C GLY A 243 4.03 2.19 3.71
N LEU A 244 4.37 1.13 2.98
CA LEU A 244 4.27 -0.25 3.46
C LEU A 244 5.16 -0.51 4.68
N GLY A 245 6.42 -0.08 4.65
CA GLY A 245 7.35 -0.19 5.78
C GLY A 245 6.82 0.52 7.03
N GLY A 246 6.13 1.66 6.86
CA GLY A 246 5.44 2.37 7.94
C GLY A 246 4.31 1.54 8.55
N CYS A 247 3.51 0.86 7.74
CA CYS A 247 2.48 -0.07 8.20
C CYS A 247 3.08 -1.29 8.93
N ILE A 248 4.12 -1.92 8.36
CA ILE A 248 4.80 -3.07 8.95
C ILE A 248 5.41 -2.72 10.32
N SER A 249 6.06 -1.55 10.43
CA SER A 249 6.64 -1.05 11.69
C SER A 249 5.58 -0.91 12.79
N GLN A 250 4.40 -0.40 12.43
CA GLN A 250 3.29 -0.22 13.37
C GLN A 250 2.59 -1.52 13.75
N ALA A 251 2.59 -2.53 12.87
CA ALA A 251 1.99 -3.84 13.09
C ALA A 251 2.77 -4.76 14.07
N LYS A 252 3.94 -4.31 14.55
CA LYS A 252 4.79 -5.00 15.53
C LYS A 252 5.02 -6.49 15.21
N PHE A 253 5.25 -6.80 13.94
CA PHE A 253 5.61 -8.15 13.51
C PHE A 253 6.95 -8.61 14.11
N LYS A 254 7.17 -9.93 14.17
CA LYS A 254 8.49 -10.49 14.48
C LYS A 254 9.47 -10.09 13.37
N SER A 255 10.76 -9.88 13.69
CA SER A 255 11.77 -9.45 12.70
C SER A 255 11.86 -10.36 11.48
N ARG A 256 11.67 -11.68 11.66
CA ARG A 256 11.61 -12.63 10.54
C ARG A 256 10.46 -12.31 9.57
N SER A 257 9.28 -12.00 10.08
CA SER A 257 8.11 -11.65 9.25
C SER A 257 8.31 -10.31 8.57
N MET A 258 8.86 -9.30 9.27
CA MET A 258 9.18 -8.00 8.66
C MET A 258 10.19 -8.16 7.51
N ALA A 259 11.22 -8.98 7.71
CA ALA A 259 12.22 -9.26 6.67
C ALA A 259 11.62 -9.99 5.48
N ILE A 260 10.75 -10.97 5.71
CA ILE A 260 10.04 -11.69 4.64
C ILE A 260 9.19 -10.72 3.82
N MET A 261 8.36 -9.90 4.48
CA MET A 261 7.48 -8.94 3.79
C MET A 261 8.28 -7.89 2.99
N ALA A 262 9.33 -7.32 3.61
CA ALA A 262 10.22 -6.39 2.93
C ALA A 262 10.92 -7.02 1.71
N THR A 263 11.29 -8.31 1.80
CA THR A 263 11.91 -9.05 0.71
C THR A 263 10.93 -9.31 -0.42
N PHE A 264 9.70 -9.74 -0.12
CA PHE A 264 8.65 -9.91 -1.13
C PHE A 264 8.38 -8.60 -1.85
N PHE A 265 8.10 -7.52 -1.12
CA PHE A 265 7.89 -6.20 -1.71
C PHE A 265 9.02 -5.76 -2.66
N SER A 266 10.28 -5.97 -2.27
CA SER A 266 11.42 -5.51 -3.07
C SER A 266 11.72 -6.39 -4.28
N LEU A 267 11.41 -7.69 -4.22
CA LEU A 267 11.72 -8.65 -5.29
C LEU A 267 10.60 -8.80 -6.32
N THR A 268 9.35 -8.51 -5.97
CA THR A 268 8.21 -8.75 -6.85
C THR A 268 8.35 -8.09 -8.23
N THR A 269 8.62 -6.77 -8.28
CA THR A 269 8.75 -6.05 -9.57
C THR A 269 9.98 -6.52 -10.36
N PRO A 270 11.20 -6.64 -9.77
CA PRO A 270 12.35 -7.23 -10.47
C PRO A 270 12.12 -8.63 -11.04
N VAL A 271 11.41 -9.48 -10.30
CA VAL A 271 11.03 -10.83 -10.78
C VAL A 271 10.03 -10.73 -11.92
N GLY A 272 9.04 -9.82 -11.84
CA GLY A 272 8.12 -9.53 -12.93
C GLY A 272 8.86 -9.11 -14.21
N ILE A 273 9.84 -8.20 -14.11
CA ILE A 273 10.68 -7.76 -15.25
C ILE A 273 11.48 -8.92 -15.82
N ALA A 274 12.10 -9.75 -14.97
CA ALA A 274 12.85 -10.91 -15.43
C ALA A 274 11.95 -11.93 -16.17
N ILE A 275 10.72 -12.13 -15.68
CA ILE A 275 9.72 -12.96 -16.36
C ILE A 275 9.34 -12.34 -17.70
N GLY A 276 9.02 -11.04 -17.73
CA GLY A 276 8.69 -10.28 -18.95
C GLY A 276 9.77 -10.39 -20.02
N ILE A 277 11.05 -10.26 -19.64
CA ILE A 277 12.18 -10.48 -20.56
C ILE A 277 12.14 -11.90 -21.12
N GLY A 278 11.93 -12.91 -20.26
CA GLY A 278 11.91 -14.32 -20.65
C GLY A 278 10.75 -14.73 -21.55
N ILE A 279 9.60 -14.04 -21.46
CA ILE A 279 8.42 -14.32 -22.29
C ILE A 279 8.22 -13.32 -23.43
N SER A 280 9.09 -12.32 -23.57
CA SER A 280 8.96 -11.23 -24.55
C SER A 280 8.72 -11.72 -25.99
N SER A 281 9.28 -12.86 -26.39
CA SER A 281 9.11 -13.43 -27.73
C SER A 281 7.73 -14.06 -27.99
N VAL A 282 6.94 -14.33 -26.95
CA VAL A 282 5.62 -14.99 -27.04
C VAL A 282 4.48 -14.16 -26.44
N TYR A 283 4.81 -13.09 -25.72
CA TYR A 283 3.84 -12.21 -25.08
C TYR A 283 3.46 -11.09 -26.02
N GLU A 284 2.19 -11.03 -26.39
CA GLU A 284 1.61 -9.94 -27.17
C GLU A 284 0.78 -9.04 -26.25
N GLU A 285 1.29 -7.85 -25.95
CA GLU A 285 0.65 -6.82 -25.12
C GLU A 285 -0.77 -6.48 -25.59
N ASN A 286 -0.97 -6.46 -26.91
CA ASN A 286 -2.27 -6.13 -27.53
C ASN A 286 -3.22 -7.34 -27.68
N SER A 287 -2.85 -8.51 -27.16
CA SER A 287 -3.74 -9.67 -27.22
C SER A 287 -4.96 -9.47 -26.31
N PRO A 288 -6.18 -9.90 -26.72
CA PRO A 288 -7.38 -9.73 -25.89
C PRO A 288 -7.23 -10.29 -24.48
N THR A 289 -6.54 -11.43 -24.34
CA THR A 289 -6.30 -12.06 -23.03
C THR A 289 -5.37 -11.22 -22.16
N ALA A 290 -4.28 -10.67 -22.71
CA ALA A 290 -3.36 -9.81 -21.96
C ALA A 290 -4.09 -8.56 -21.44
N LEU A 291 -4.81 -7.88 -22.33
CA LEU A 291 -5.57 -6.67 -22.01
C LEU A 291 -6.64 -6.90 -20.93
N ILE A 292 -7.38 -8.02 -21.01
CA ILE A 292 -8.38 -8.36 -20.00
C ILE A 292 -7.73 -8.64 -18.64
N VAL A 293 -6.66 -9.44 -18.62
CA VAL A 293 -5.97 -9.81 -17.37
C VAL A 293 -5.37 -8.58 -16.72
N GLU A 294 -4.56 -7.82 -17.47
CA GLU A 294 -3.95 -6.57 -17.01
C GLU A 294 -4.99 -5.58 -16.52
N GLY A 295 -6.02 -5.33 -17.33
CA GLY A 295 -7.09 -4.40 -17.01
C GLY A 295 -7.85 -4.76 -15.72
N ILE A 296 -8.21 -6.03 -15.51
CA ILE A 296 -8.90 -6.47 -14.29
C ILE A 296 -7.98 -6.37 -13.07
N PHE A 297 -6.72 -6.82 -13.16
CA PHE A 297 -5.81 -6.79 -12.02
C PHE A 297 -5.38 -5.37 -11.66
N ASN A 298 -5.13 -4.49 -12.64
CA ASN A 298 -4.83 -3.09 -12.41
C ASN A 298 -6.06 -2.35 -11.83
N SER A 299 -7.27 -2.62 -12.34
CA SER A 299 -8.50 -2.07 -11.73
C SER A 299 -8.65 -2.48 -10.27
N ALA A 300 -8.45 -3.76 -9.97
CA ALA A 300 -8.56 -4.27 -8.61
C ALA A 300 -7.50 -3.65 -7.69
N SER A 301 -6.24 -3.57 -8.13
CA SER A 301 -5.16 -2.96 -7.37
C SER A 301 -5.37 -1.45 -7.15
N ALA A 302 -5.80 -0.71 -8.17
CA ALA A 302 -6.14 0.71 -8.03
C ALA A 302 -7.19 0.93 -6.93
N GLY A 303 -8.27 0.14 -6.93
CA GLY A 303 -9.30 0.24 -5.88
C GLY A 303 -8.79 -0.08 -4.48
N ILE A 304 -7.91 -1.08 -4.34
CA ILE A 304 -7.23 -1.38 -3.06
C ILE A 304 -6.37 -0.19 -2.63
N LEU A 305 -5.48 0.30 -3.49
CA LEU A 305 -4.55 1.40 -3.16
C LEU A 305 -5.28 2.70 -2.83
N ILE A 306 -6.36 3.02 -3.54
CA ILE A 306 -7.22 4.19 -3.25
C ILE A 306 -7.83 4.07 -1.85
N TYR A 307 -8.43 2.92 -1.53
CA TYR A 307 -9.00 2.69 -0.21
C TYR A 307 -7.93 2.78 0.89
N MET A 308 -6.81 2.07 0.70
CA MET A 308 -5.70 2.04 1.66
C MET A 308 -5.13 3.44 1.90
N ALA A 309 -4.96 4.24 0.85
CA ALA A 309 -4.43 5.59 0.98
C ALA A 309 -5.42 6.51 1.71
N LEU A 310 -6.69 6.56 1.31
CA LEU A 310 -7.67 7.45 1.91
C LEU A 310 -8.06 7.05 3.34
N VAL A 311 -8.34 5.76 3.55
CA VAL A 311 -8.91 5.25 4.80
C VAL A 311 -7.83 4.85 5.78
N ASP A 312 -6.89 4.00 5.38
CA ASP A 312 -5.96 3.39 6.34
C ASP A 312 -4.70 4.20 6.62
N LEU A 313 -4.31 5.08 5.69
CA LEU A 313 -3.20 5.99 5.88
C LEU A 313 -3.71 7.38 6.27
N LEU A 314 -4.42 8.05 5.37
CA LEU A 314 -4.77 9.46 5.54
C LEU A 314 -5.79 9.68 6.65
N ALA A 315 -6.93 8.97 6.66
CA ALA A 315 -7.92 9.18 7.71
C ALA A 315 -7.36 8.81 9.10
N VAL A 316 -6.60 7.73 9.22
CA VAL A 316 -5.97 7.33 10.50
C VAL A 316 -4.98 8.38 11.00
N ASP A 317 -4.14 8.94 10.12
CA ASP A 317 -3.11 9.91 10.53
C ASP A 317 -3.65 11.32 10.74
N PHE A 318 -4.56 11.79 9.86
CA PHE A 318 -5.11 13.14 9.95
C PHE A 318 -6.18 13.29 11.03
N MET A 319 -6.75 12.17 11.50
CA MET A 319 -7.62 12.13 12.67
C MET A 319 -6.86 11.89 13.98
N ASN A 320 -5.52 11.83 13.95
CA ASN A 320 -4.71 11.67 15.15
C ASN A 320 -4.74 12.95 16.01
N PRO A 321 -5.02 12.88 17.33
CA PRO A 321 -5.04 14.05 18.21
C PRO A 321 -3.73 14.84 18.26
N ILE A 322 -2.59 14.19 18.07
CA ILE A 322 -1.27 14.84 18.03
C ILE A 322 -1.18 15.78 16.81
N LEU A 323 -1.70 15.34 15.66
CA LEU A 323 -1.73 16.16 14.45
C LEU A 323 -2.74 17.30 14.59
N GLN A 324 -3.95 17.00 15.07
CA GLN A 324 -5.04 17.98 15.18
C GLN A 324 -4.78 19.08 16.23
N SER A 325 -4.00 18.77 17.27
CA SER A 325 -3.62 19.77 18.29
C SER A 325 -2.51 20.73 17.83
N ASN A 326 -1.79 20.43 16.75
CA ASN A 326 -0.68 21.23 16.25
C ASN A 326 -0.92 21.70 14.80
N SER A 327 -1.44 22.92 14.66
CA SER A 327 -1.79 23.51 13.35
C SER A 327 -0.61 23.64 12.38
N ARG A 328 0.61 23.87 12.89
CA ARG A 328 1.81 23.94 12.04
C ARG A 328 2.16 22.57 11.46
N LEU A 329 2.07 21.53 12.29
CA LEU A 329 2.31 20.16 11.85
C LEU A 329 1.22 19.71 10.88
N GLN A 330 -0.04 20.02 11.16
CA GLN A 330 -1.16 19.71 10.28
C GLN A 330 -1.02 20.39 8.91
N LEU A 331 -0.64 21.67 8.87
CA LEU A 331 -0.37 22.38 7.60
C LEU A 331 0.82 21.75 6.87
N GLY A 332 1.89 21.41 7.58
CA GLY A 332 3.05 20.72 7.03
C GLY A 332 2.70 19.36 6.43
N ALA A 333 1.90 18.55 7.13
CA ALA A 333 1.42 17.26 6.63
C ALA A 333 0.51 17.39 5.40
N ASN A 334 -0.40 18.37 5.38
CA ASN A 334 -1.22 18.66 4.19
C ASN A 334 -0.37 19.10 2.99
N ALA A 335 0.62 19.97 3.20
CA ALA A 335 1.53 20.38 2.14
C ALA A 335 2.36 19.20 1.62
N SER A 336 2.86 18.35 2.52
CA SER A 336 3.58 17.12 2.15
C SER A 336 2.70 16.14 1.37
N LEU A 337 1.44 15.96 1.77
CA LEU A 337 0.45 15.15 1.06
C LEU A 337 0.24 15.63 -0.37
N LEU A 338 -0.06 16.93 -0.54
CA LEU A 338 -0.26 17.53 -1.86
C LEU A 338 1.00 17.46 -2.72
N LEU A 339 2.18 17.64 -2.12
CA LEU A 339 3.45 17.51 -2.82
C LEU A 339 3.67 16.07 -3.30
N GLY A 340 3.41 15.07 -2.46
CA GLY A 340 3.54 13.66 -2.83
C GLY A 340 2.61 13.28 -3.98
N ALA A 341 1.33 13.68 -3.90
CA ALA A 341 0.37 13.46 -4.97
C ALA A 341 0.79 14.18 -6.26
N GLY A 342 1.18 15.45 -6.17
CA GLY A 342 1.63 16.25 -7.32
C GLY A 342 2.87 15.67 -7.99
N CYS A 343 3.87 15.21 -7.22
CA CYS A 343 5.06 14.56 -7.77
C CYS A 343 4.70 13.32 -8.58
N MET A 344 3.87 12.44 -8.03
CA MET A 344 3.45 11.22 -8.74
C MET A 344 2.60 11.54 -9.97
N SER A 345 1.70 12.53 -9.90
CA SER A 345 0.92 12.96 -11.06
C SER A 345 1.77 13.57 -12.18
N VAL A 346 2.84 14.30 -11.84
CA VAL A 346 3.77 14.82 -12.86
C VAL A 346 4.53 13.68 -13.50
N LEU A 347 4.97 12.68 -12.74
CA LEU A 347 5.67 11.50 -13.28
C LEU A 347 4.75 10.67 -14.18
N ALA A 348 3.48 10.51 -13.82
CA ALA A 348 2.49 9.81 -14.62
C ALA A 348 2.22 10.46 -15.99
N LYS A 349 2.61 11.73 -16.21
CA LYS A 349 2.53 12.34 -17.55
C LYS A 349 3.56 11.76 -18.52
N TRP A 350 4.68 11.27 -17.98
CA TRP A 350 5.81 10.79 -18.75
C TRP A 350 5.91 9.26 -18.74
N ALA A 351 5.25 8.60 -17.79
CA ALA A 351 5.14 7.15 -17.68
C ALA A 351 4.03 6.60 -18.58
#